data_AF-A0A182EXZ5-F1
#
_entry.id   AF-A0A182EXZ5-F1
#
_cell.length_a   1.000
_cell.length_b   1.000
_cell.length_c   1.000
_cell.angle_alpha   90.00
_cell.angle_beta   90.00
_cell.angle_gamma   90.00
#
_symmetry.space_group_name_H-M   'P 1'
#
loop_
_entity.id
_entity.type
_entity.pdbx_description
1 polymer ?
#
loop_
_entity_poly.entity_id
_entity_poly.type
_entity_poly.pdbx_seq_one_letter_code
_entity_poly.pdbx_strand_id
1 'polypeptide(L)'
;MIIDPRNKIPSVAHPLLFGISLLVIGCGFGMNCGYPLNPARDLGPRIFTSFIYGKEVFTHPWPCWWLVPIIAPTLGALIGGWFYLILLGSHVPDEMSKTDMSETGDSKRG
;
A
#
# COMPACT_ATOMS: atom_id res chain seq x y z
N MET A 1 8.57 -3.32 0.87
CA MET A 1 9.13 -3.90 -0.38
C MET A 1 9.78 -2.84 -1.28
N ILE A 2 9.03 -1.97 -1.98
CA ILE A 2 9.65 -0.96 -2.87
C ILE A 2 10.39 0.12 -2.07
N ILE A 3 9.77 0.61 -1.00
CA ILE A 3 10.35 1.61 -0.08
C ILE A 3 11.31 1.03 0.96
N ASP A 4 11.55 -0.29 0.94
CA ASP A 4 12.42 -0.89 1.95
C ASP A 4 13.89 -0.51 1.67
N PRO A 5 14.59 0.17 2.60
CA PRO A 5 15.99 0.57 2.40
C PRO A 5 16.92 -0.63 2.14
N ARG A 6 16.57 -1.82 2.64
CA ARG A 6 17.35 -3.05 2.47
C ARG A 6 17.37 -3.54 1.03
N ASN A 7 16.36 -3.16 0.25
CA ASN A 7 16.19 -3.60 -1.13
C ASN A 7 17.00 -2.74 -2.14
N LYS A 8 17.71 -1.70 -1.67
CA LYS A 8 18.63 -0.85 -2.46
C LYS A 8 18.05 -0.32 -3.77
N ILE A 9 16.73 -0.06 -3.82
CA ILE A 9 16.08 0.52 -5.01
C ILE A 9 16.38 2.03 -5.03
N PRO A 10 16.77 2.62 -6.18
CA PRO A 10 16.96 4.06 -6.29
C PRO A 10 15.64 4.82 -6.07
N SER A 11 15.66 5.88 -5.26
CA SER A 11 14.48 6.71 -4.91
C SER A 11 13.72 7.23 -6.13
N VAL A 12 14.43 7.53 -7.21
CA VAL A 12 13.88 8.03 -8.49
C VAL A 12 12.97 6.99 -9.18
N ALA A 13 13.24 5.69 -8.99
CA ALA A 13 12.45 4.62 -9.62
C ALA A 13 11.19 4.25 -8.84
N HIS A 14 11.06 4.68 -7.58
CA HIS A 14 9.93 4.34 -6.72
C HIS A 14 8.56 4.69 -7.32
N PRO A 15 8.28 5.93 -7.76
CA PRO A 15 6.96 6.29 -8.28
C PRO A 15 6.59 5.49 -9.54
N LEU A 16 7.56 5.17 -10.38
CA LEU A 16 7.36 4.36 -11.58
C LEU A 16 6.98 2.91 -11.23
N LEU A 17 7.68 2.30 -10.28
CA LEU A 17 7.39 0.94 -9.81
C LEU A 17 6.01 0.86 -9.14
N PHE A 18 5.63 1.88 -8.36
CA PHE A 18 4.28 1.99 -7.82
C PHE A 18 3.25 2.12 -8.94
N GLY A 19 3.47 2.99 -9.92
CA GLY A 19 2.57 3.18 -11.05
C GLY A 19 2.34 1.90 -11.86
N ILE A 20 3.40 1.16 -12.18
CA ILE A 20 3.30 -0.11 -12.91
C ILE A 20 2.57 -1.16 -12.08
N SER A 21 2.84 -1.22 -10.77
CA SER A 21 2.14 -2.14 -9.86
C SER A 21 0.63 -1.86 -9.86
N LEU A 22 0.23 -0.59 -9.70
CA LEU A 22 -1.18 -0.19 -9.75
C LEU A 22 -1.80 -0.44 -11.13
N LEU A 23 -1.06 -0.25 -12.21
CA LEU A 23 -1.51 -0.54 -13.58
C LEU A 23 -1.81 -2.03 -13.78
N VAL A 24 -0.92 -2.92 -13.34
CA VAL A 24 -1.13 -4.38 -13.46
C VAL A 24 -2.35 -4.82 -12.66
N ILE A 25 -2.49 -4.31 -11.43
CA ILE A 25 -3.65 -4.66 -10.60
C ILE A 25 -4.93 -4.04 -11.18
N GLY A 26 -4.86 -2.84 -11.75
CA GLY A 26 -5.96 -2.20 -12.47
C GLY A 26 -6.38 -2.97 -13.73
N CYS A 27 -5.44 -3.49 -14.52
CA CYS A 27 -5.75 -4.29 -15.71
C CYS A 27 -6.33 -5.67 -15.34
N GLY A 28 -5.86 -6.29 -14.27
CA GLY A 28 -6.35 -7.60 -13.83
C GLY A 28 -7.66 -7.55 -13.05
N PHE A 29 -7.85 -6.55 -12.19
CA PHE A 29 -8.95 -6.48 -11.23
C PHE A 29 -9.85 -5.25 -11.39
N GLY A 30 -9.55 -4.33 -12.31
CA GLY A 30 -10.31 -3.10 -12.51
C GLY A 30 -11.75 -3.33 -12.97
N MET A 31 -12.02 -4.36 -13.78
CA MET A 31 -13.37 -4.67 -14.27
C MET A 31 -14.30 -5.24 -13.20
N ASN A 32 -13.79 -5.77 -12.08
CA ASN A 32 -14.63 -6.38 -11.05
C ASN A 32 -15.31 -5.33 -10.15
N CYS A 33 -14.54 -4.35 -9.66
CA CYS A 33 -15.04 -3.36 -8.69
C CYS A 33 -14.48 -1.94 -8.89
N GLY A 34 -13.80 -1.64 -10.00
CA GLY A 34 -13.31 -0.28 -10.29
C GLY A 34 -12.04 0.13 -9.54
N TYR A 35 -11.35 -0.83 -8.90
CA TYR A 35 -10.10 -0.66 -8.16
C TYR A 35 -10.09 0.48 -7.14
N PRO A 36 -10.97 0.47 -6.13
CA PRO A 36 -10.98 1.48 -5.10
C PRO A 36 -9.95 1.13 -4.02
N LEU A 37 -8.66 1.37 -4.29
CA LEU A 37 -7.60 1.11 -3.31
C LEU A 37 -7.47 2.16 -2.22
N ASN A 38 -8.07 3.32 -2.43
CA ASN A 38 -7.90 4.44 -1.55
C ASN A 38 -9.29 4.97 -1.15
N PRO A 39 -9.61 4.99 0.16
CA PRO A 39 -10.86 5.55 0.64
C PRO A 39 -11.06 7.01 0.19
N ALA A 40 -9.99 7.81 0.10
CA ALA A 40 -10.07 9.21 -0.35
C ALA A 40 -10.40 9.33 -1.84
N ARG A 41 -9.95 8.36 -2.66
CA ARG A 41 -10.23 8.32 -4.11
C ARG A 41 -11.70 8.04 -4.39
N ASP A 42 -12.38 7.32 -3.49
CA ASP A 42 -13.79 6.98 -3.63
C ASP A 42 -14.73 7.93 -2.86
N LEU A 43 -14.34 8.42 -1.68
CA LEU A 43 -15.16 9.32 -0.87
C LEU A 43 -15.26 10.73 -1.45
N GLY A 44 -14.16 11.28 -1.98
CA GLY A 44 -14.12 12.66 -2.49
C GLY A 44 -15.11 12.90 -3.64
N PRO A 45 -15.02 12.13 -4.74
CA PRO A 45 -15.97 12.24 -5.84
C PRO A 45 -17.42 11.96 -5.41
N ARG A 46 -17.65 10.98 -4.52
CA ARG A 46 -19.00 10.68 -4.02
C ARG A 46 -19.62 11.84 -3.27
N ILE A 47 -18.87 12.49 -2.37
CA ILE A 47 -19.34 13.67 -1.64
C ILE A 47 -19.67 14.80 -2.63
N PHE A 48 -18.78 15.08 -3.59
CA PHE A 48 -19.04 16.09 -4.63
C PHE A 48 -20.30 15.78 -5.45
N THR A 49 -20.44 14.53 -5.92
CA THR A 49 -21.63 14.12 -6.67
C THR A 49 -22.89 14.09 -5.81
N SER A 50 -22.80 13.91 -4.48
CA SER A 50 -23.97 13.96 -3.60
C SER A 50 -24.58 15.35 -3.50
N PHE A 51 -23.77 16.41 -3.68
CA PHE A 51 -24.28 17.78 -3.77
C PHE A 51 -24.99 18.07 -5.10
N ILE A 52 -24.60 17.39 -6.18
CA ILE A 52 -25.12 17.62 -7.54
C ILE A 52 -26.30 16.70 -7.87
N TYR A 53 -26.20 15.41 -7.52
CA TYR A 53 -27.16 14.35 -7.86
C TYR A 53 -28.01 13.89 -6.66
N GLY A 54 -27.74 14.39 -5.45
CA GLY A 54 -28.49 14.04 -4.25
C GLY A 54 -28.07 12.70 -3.61
N LYS A 55 -28.96 12.13 -2.78
CA LYS A 55 -28.64 10.96 -1.94
C LYS A 55 -28.51 9.64 -2.70
N GLU A 56 -28.94 9.57 -3.96
CA GLU A 56 -28.90 8.34 -4.78
C GLU A 56 -27.47 7.82 -4.99
N VAL A 57 -26.46 8.69 -4.89
CA VAL A 57 -25.02 8.37 -4.98
C VAL A 57 -24.54 7.41 -3.89
N PHE A 58 -25.24 7.35 -2.75
CA PHE A 58 -24.94 6.42 -1.66
C PHE A 58 -25.78 5.14 -1.69
N THR A 59 -26.86 5.11 -2.47
CA THR A 59 -27.84 4.03 -2.47
C THR A 59 -27.70 3.11 -3.68
N HIS A 60 -27.24 3.64 -4.82
CA HIS A 60 -27.06 2.87 -6.06
C HIS A 60 -25.61 2.39 -6.22
N PRO A 61 -25.31 1.10 -6.52
CA PRO A 61 -26.19 -0.05 -6.79
C PRO A 61 -26.64 -0.87 -5.56
N TRP A 62 -25.96 -0.74 -4.42
CA TRP A 62 -26.34 -1.33 -3.13
C TRP A 62 -26.04 -0.34 -2.00
N PRO A 63 -26.88 -0.22 -0.95
CA PRO A 63 -26.69 0.74 0.14
C PRO A 63 -25.40 0.53 0.95
N CYS A 64 -24.76 -0.63 0.84
CA CYS A 64 -23.51 -0.98 1.51
C CYS A 64 -22.27 -0.75 0.63
N TRP A 65 -22.44 -0.40 -0.64
CA TRP A 65 -21.33 -0.41 -1.61
C TRP A 65 -20.26 0.66 -1.33
N TRP A 66 -20.63 1.74 -0.62
CA TRP A 66 -19.69 2.79 -0.19
C TRP A 66 -18.77 2.36 0.98
N LEU A 67 -19.12 1.30 1.72
CA LEU A 67 -18.29 0.75 2.81
C LEU A 67 -17.17 -0.16 2.28
N VAL A 68 -17.43 -0.87 1.18
CA VAL A 68 -16.46 -1.76 0.52
C VAL A 68 -15.13 -1.06 0.21
N PRO A 69 -15.09 0.13 -0.45
CA PRO A 69 -13.84 0.84 -0.75
C PRO A 69 -13.14 1.44 0.48
N ILE A 70 -13.76 1.39 1.67
CA ILE A 70 -13.17 1.89 2.92
C ILE A 70 -12.57 0.73 3.72
N ILE A 71 -13.37 -0.33 3.90
CA ILE A 71 -13.02 -1.46 4.75
C ILE A 71 -12.10 -2.44 4.01
N ALA A 72 -12.31 -2.68 2.72
CA ALA A 72 -11.51 -3.65 1.98
C ALA A 72 -10.03 -3.21 1.84
N PRO A 73 -9.70 -1.94 1.52
CA PRO A 73 -8.30 -1.53 1.43
C PRO A 73 -7.60 -1.44 2.79
N THR A 74 -8.32 -1.09 3.85
CA THR A 74 -7.73 -1.00 5.20
C THR A 74 -7.37 -2.40 5.73
N LEU A 75 -8.28 -3.37 5.61
CA LEU A 75 -7.99 -4.76 5.96
C LEU A 75 -6.94 -5.37 5.03
N GLY A 76 -7.02 -5.09 3.72
CA GLY A 76 -6.04 -5.57 2.74
C GLY A 76 -4.63 -5.04 3.00
N ALA A 77 -4.49 -3.76 3.38
CA ALA A 77 -3.21 -3.17 3.73
C ALA A 77 -2.62 -3.80 5.01
N LEU A 78 -3.45 -4.04 6.02
CA LEU A 78 -3.01 -4.67 7.27
C LEU A 78 -2.50 -6.09 7.02
N ILE A 79 -3.30 -6.91 6.32
CA ILE A 79 -2.93 -8.29 6.00
C ILE A 79 -1.71 -8.32 5.08
N GLY A 80 -1.65 -7.48 4.05
CA GLY A 80 -0.52 -7.41 3.12
C GLY A 80 0.78 -6.99 3.80
N GLY A 81 0.73 -6.02 4.73
CA GLY A 81 1.88 -5.64 5.55
C GLY A 81 2.37 -6.78 6.43
N TRP A 82 1.45 -7.55 7.02
CA TRP A 82 1.81 -8.67 7.86
C TRP A 82 2.44 -9.83 7.06
N PHE A 83 1.89 -10.12 5.87
CA PHE A 83 2.48 -11.06 4.93
C PHE A 83 3.90 -10.67 4.52
N TYR A 84 4.16 -9.37 4.31
CA TYR A 84 5.50 -8.87 4.01
C TYR A 84 6.50 -9.18 5.13
N LEU A 85 6.12 -8.92 6.39
CA LEU A 85 6.97 -9.17 7.55
C LEU A 85 7.31 -10.65 7.72
N ILE A 86 6.31 -11.53 7.57
CA ILE A 86 6.49 -12.96 7.75
C ILE A 86 7.35 -13.56 6.64
N LEU A 87 7.04 -13.26 5.37
CA LEU A 87 7.69 -13.92 4.24
C LEU A 87 9.04 -13.30 3.88
N LEU A 88 9.14 -11.98 3.87
CA LEU A 88 10.34 -11.27 3.42
C LEU A 88 11.09 -10.65 4.60
N GLY A 89 10.40 -9.96 5.51
CA GLY A 89 11.03 -9.29 6.66
C GLY A 89 11.84 -10.24 7.54
N SER A 90 11.34 -11.46 7.77
CA SER A 90 12.03 -12.46 8.60
C SER A 90 13.27 -13.08 7.95
N HIS A 91 13.39 -12.99 6.62
CA HIS A 91 14.47 -13.62 5.85
C HIS A 91 15.51 -12.60 5.33
N VAL A 92 15.22 -11.31 5.39
CA VAL A 92 16.14 -10.25 4.95
C VAL A 92 16.95 -9.78 6.16
N PRO A 93 18.27 -10.04 6.21
CA PRO A 93 19.10 -9.63 7.34
C PRO A 93 19.13 -8.11 7.51
N ASP A 94 19.02 -7.67 8.75
CA ASP A 94 19.20 -6.28 9.15
C ASP A 94 20.68 -5.90 8.96
N GLU A 95 21.02 -5.22 7.88
CA GLU A 95 22.36 -4.64 7.68
C GLU A 95 22.74 -3.63 8.80
N MET A 96 21.75 -3.15 9.57
CA MET A 96 21.96 -2.35 10.79
C MET A 96 22.75 -3.16 11.85
N SER A 97 22.48 -4.46 12.00
CA SER A 97 23.18 -5.31 12.97
C SER A 97 24.66 -5.55 12.64
N LYS A 98 25.09 -5.39 11.36
CA LYS A 98 26.49 -5.58 10.98
C LYS A 98 27.34 -4.35 11.24
N THR A 99 26.75 -3.17 11.14
CA THR A 99 27.47 -1.89 11.32
C THR A 99 27.85 -1.71 12.79
N ASP A 100 26.93 -1.99 13.72
CA ASP A 100 27.15 -1.90 15.17
C ASP A 100 28.21 -2.90 15.69
N MET A 101 28.29 -4.07 15.07
CA MET A 101 29.28 -5.10 15.40
C MET A 101 30.67 -4.79 14.83
N SER A 102 30.75 -4.09 13.70
CA SER A 102 32.01 -3.64 13.11
C SER A 102 32.63 -2.47 13.90
N GLU A 103 31.81 -1.52 14.37
CA GLU A 103 32.29 -0.38 15.17
C GLU A 103 32.65 -0.80 16.61
N THR A 104 31.88 -1.72 17.22
CA THR A 104 32.22 -2.25 18.56
C THR A 104 33.46 -3.14 18.53
N GLY A 105 33.71 -3.87 17.44
CA GLY A 105 34.89 -4.72 17.27
C GLY A 105 36.19 -3.94 17.06
N ASP A 106 36.11 -2.77 16.42
CA ASP A 106 37.26 -1.90 16.17
C ASP A 106 37.64 -1.08 17.43
N SER A 107 36.64 -0.58 18.18
CA SER A 107 36.88 0.15 19.43
C SER A 107 37.50 -0.71 20.56
N LYS A 108 37.42 -2.04 20.49
CA LYS A 108 38.06 -2.94 21.48
C LYS A 108 39.46 -3.43 21.09
N ARG A 109 39.98 -2.96 19.96
CA ARG A 109 41.34 -3.28 19.46
C ARG A 109 42.30 -2.09 19.46
N GLY A 110 41.85 -0.91 19.87
CA GLY A 110 42.66 0.30 20.08
C GLY A 110 43.17 0.44 21.51
#